data_AF-A0A514K0M5-F1
#
_entry.id   AF-A0A514K0M5-F1
#
_cell.length_a   1.000
_cell.length_b   1.000
_cell.length_c   1.000
_cell.angle_alpha   90.00
_cell.angle_beta   90.00
_cell.angle_gamma   90.00
#
_symmetry.space_group_name_H-M   'P 1'
#
loop_
_entity.id
_entity.type
_entity.pdbx_description
1 polymer ?
#
loop_
_entity_poly.entity_id
_entity_poly.type
_entity_poly.pdbx_seq_one_letter_code
_entity_poly.pdbx_strand_id
1 'polypeptide(L)'
;MTPVTLALIGTGAGLLGAVIGALATLASASLTQRATRDRETEFKIWERRADAIEEAHRKMLAHGNTRDTAWSRRQVPSGFSPEAFDPGHQDEQYRLVVTKLMLYTTPELVQAYSESNEAFLGSLRGILRMQTALADTGPESDRPRRQRNINTAVEVATQAIEESKAADERLAAALREAATLAATRRRRREPAR
;
A
#
# COMPACT_ATOMS: atom_id res chain seq x y z
N MET A 1 -46.39 -63.27 -4.39
CA MET A 1 -46.24 -61.82 -4.63
C MET A 1 -46.89 -61.50 -5.97
N THR A 2 -47.76 -60.49 -6.04
CA THR A 2 -48.48 -60.14 -7.26
C THR A 2 -47.68 -59.11 -8.08
N PRO A 3 -47.82 -59.05 -9.42
CA PRO A 3 -47.10 -58.08 -10.26
C PRO A 3 -47.35 -56.62 -9.84
N VAL A 4 -48.51 -56.34 -9.24
CA VAL A 4 -48.88 -55.04 -8.67
C VAL A 4 -48.02 -54.65 -7.46
N THR A 5 -47.62 -55.61 -6.61
CA THR A 5 -46.76 -55.34 -5.44
C THR A 5 -45.33 -55.01 -5.85
N LEU A 6 -44.79 -55.66 -6.89
CA LEU A 6 -43.48 -55.36 -7.47
C LEU A 6 -43.44 -53.97 -8.14
N ALA A 7 -44.50 -53.60 -8.85
CA ALA A 7 -44.63 -52.28 -9.47
C ALA A 7 -44.69 -51.15 -8.42
N LEU A 8 -45.45 -51.33 -7.34
CA LEU A 8 -45.53 -50.37 -6.22
C LEU A 8 -44.18 -50.20 -5.49
N ILE A 9 -43.43 -51.29 -5.27
CA ILE A 9 -42.11 -51.24 -4.65
C ILE A 9 -41.09 -50.57 -5.58
N GLY A 10 -41.10 -50.89 -6.88
CA GLY A 10 -40.22 -50.25 -7.87
C GLY A 10 -40.49 -48.76 -8.05
N THR A 11 -41.77 -48.36 -8.04
CA THR A 11 -42.18 -46.95 -8.13
C THR A 11 -41.82 -46.18 -6.85
N GLY A 12 -42.01 -46.79 -5.68
CA GLY A 12 -41.59 -46.22 -4.39
C GLY A 12 -40.08 -46.07 -4.26
N ALA A 13 -39.31 -47.05 -4.72
CA ALA A 13 -37.85 -46.99 -4.75
C ALA A 13 -37.33 -45.92 -5.72
N GLY A 14 -37.96 -45.77 -6.89
CA GLY A 14 -37.64 -44.70 -7.85
C GLY A 14 -37.92 -43.31 -7.30
N LEU A 15 -39.03 -43.13 -6.59
CA LEU A 15 -39.40 -41.85 -5.97
C LEU A 15 -38.46 -41.49 -4.81
N LEU A 16 -38.11 -42.47 -3.97
CA LEU A 16 -37.09 -42.30 -2.93
C LEU A 16 -35.71 -41.97 -3.51
N GLY A 17 -35.30 -42.66 -4.59
CA GLY A 17 -34.06 -42.37 -5.30
C GLY A 17 -34.02 -40.96 -5.90
N ALA A 18 -35.15 -40.50 -6.46
CA ALA A 18 -35.28 -39.14 -7.00
C ALA A 18 -35.20 -38.06 -5.91
N VAL A 19 -35.85 -38.29 -4.76
CA VAL A 19 -35.78 -37.36 -3.61
C VAL A 19 -34.36 -37.29 -3.04
N ILE A 20 -33.68 -38.43 -2.88
CA ILE A 20 -32.29 -38.46 -2.41
C ILE A 20 -31.36 -37.78 -3.43
N GLY A 21 -31.55 -38.02 -4.73
CA GLY A 21 -30.80 -37.35 -5.79
C GLY A 21 -31.02 -35.83 -5.82
N ALA A 22 -32.25 -35.37 -5.60
CA ALA A 22 -32.57 -33.95 -5.51
C ALA A 22 -31.92 -33.29 -4.28
N LEU A 23 -31.97 -33.95 -3.11
CA LEU A 23 -31.30 -33.46 -1.89
C LEU A 23 -29.78 -33.41 -2.05
N ALA A 24 -29.17 -34.43 -2.66
CA ALA A 24 -27.74 -34.44 -2.96
C ALA A 24 -27.35 -33.30 -3.93
N THR A 25 -28.18 -33.04 -4.95
CA THR A 25 -27.96 -31.95 -5.90
C THR A 25 -28.07 -30.58 -5.24
N LEU A 26 -29.08 -30.37 -4.39
CA LEU A 26 -29.26 -29.13 -3.63
C LEU A 26 -28.11 -28.91 -2.64
N ALA A 27 -27.66 -29.96 -1.94
CA ALA A 27 -26.50 -29.88 -1.05
C ALA A 27 -25.22 -29.54 -1.83
N SER A 28 -24.98 -30.19 -2.96
CA SER A 28 -23.84 -29.91 -3.84
C SER A 28 -23.87 -28.48 -4.39
N ALA A 29 -25.03 -28.01 -4.85
CA ALA A 29 -25.22 -26.64 -5.34
C ALA A 29 -24.98 -25.62 -4.22
N SER A 30 -25.49 -25.88 -3.00
CA SER A 30 -25.27 -25.01 -1.84
C SER A 30 -23.79 -24.95 -1.44
N LEU A 31 -23.10 -26.08 -1.41
CA LEU A 31 -21.65 -26.14 -1.13
C LEU A 31 -20.86 -25.41 -2.22
N THR A 32 -21.23 -25.55 -3.49
CA THR A 32 -20.59 -24.86 -4.61
C THR A 32 -20.83 -23.34 -4.56
N GLN A 33 -22.03 -22.91 -4.20
CA GLN A 33 -22.36 -21.49 -4.01
C GLN A 33 -21.57 -20.88 -2.84
N ARG A 34 -21.48 -21.59 -1.71
CA ARG A 34 -20.66 -21.15 -0.57
C ARG A 34 -19.18 -21.06 -0.95
N ALA A 35 -18.62 -22.09 -1.58
CA ALA A 35 -17.24 -22.09 -2.04
C ALA A 35 -16.92 -20.96 -3.02
N THR A 36 -17.86 -20.65 -3.93
CA THR A 36 -17.73 -19.51 -4.87
C THR A 36 -17.76 -18.18 -4.12
N ARG A 37 -18.70 -18.01 -3.17
CA ARG A 37 -18.83 -16.78 -2.37
C ARG A 37 -17.61 -16.53 -1.47
N ASP A 38 -17.06 -17.59 -0.88
CA ASP A 38 -15.86 -17.52 -0.06
C ASP A 38 -14.66 -17.13 -0.93
N ARG A 39 -14.49 -17.76 -2.10
CA ARG A 39 -13.46 -17.36 -3.08
C ARG A 39 -13.59 -15.91 -3.54
N GLU A 40 -14.80 -15.45 -3.82
CA GLU A 40 -15.04 -14.07 -4.25
C GLU A 40 -14.68 -13.08 -3.15
N THR A 41 -15.03 -13.39 -1.90
CA THR A 41 -14.69 -12.56 -0.74
C THR A 41 -13.17 -12.51 -0.52
N GLU A 42 -12.49 -13.66 -0.61
CA GLU A 42 -11.04 -13.73 -0.52
C GLU A 42 -10.35 -12.98 -1.66
N PHE A 43 -10.88 -13.09 -2.88
CA PHE A 43 -10.38 -12.36 -4.04
C PHE A 43 -10.50 -10.84 -3.83
N LYS A 44 -11.65 -10.35 -3.35
CA LYS A 44 -11.86 -8.93 -3.05
C LYS A 44 -10.88 -8.41 -1.99
N ILE A 45 -10.64 -9.18 -0.92
CA ILE A 45 -9.66 -8.80 0.11
C ILE A 45 -8.25 -8.73 -0.49
N TRP A 46 -7.90 -9.70 -1.33
CA TRP A 46 -6.61 -9.71 -2.01
C TRP A 46 -6.45 -8.50 -2.95
N GLU A 47 -7.47 -8.18 -3.73
CA GLU A 47 -7.48 -7.03 -4.64
C GLU A 47 -7.31 -5.71 -3.87
N ARG A 48 -8.05 -5.52 -2.77
CA ARG A 48 -7.93 -4.32 -1.91
C ARG A 48 -6.54 -4.17 -1.30
N ARG A 49 -5.91 -5.29 -0.92
CA ARG A 49 -4.54 -5.31 -0.43
C ARG A 49 -3.54 -4.97 -1.53
N ALA A 50 -3.70 -5.53 -2.72
CA ALA A 50 -2.83 -5.25 -3.86
C ALA A 50 -2.89 -3.76 -4.23
N ASP A 51 -4.10 -3.19 -4.31
CA ASP A 51 -4.32 -1.75 -4.54
C ASP A 51 -3.62 -0.88 -3.48
N ALA A 52 -3.71 -1.24 -2.20
CA ALA A 52 -3.05 -0.50 -1.13
C ALA A 52 -1.51 -0.53 -1.25
N ILE A 53 -0.93 -1.70 -1.57
CA ILE A 53 0.51 -1.87 -1.77
C ILE A 53 0.98 -1.10 -3.02
N GLU A 54 0.23 -1.18 -4.12
CA GLU A 54 0.55 -0.48 -5.37
C GLU A 54 0.54 1.04 -5.17
N GLU A 55 -0.48 1.57 -4.50
CA GLU A 55 -0.61 3.00 -4.23
C GLU A 55 0.54 3.51 -3.35
N ALA A 56 0.91 2.77 -2.31
CA ALA A 56 2.06 3.10 -1.47
C ALA A 56 3.38 3.10 -2.26
N HIS A 57 3.58 2.11 -3.13
CA HIS A 57 4.75 2.02 -4.00
C HIS A 57 4.81 3.19 -5.00
N ARG A 58 3.67 3.52 -5.63
CA ARG A 58 3.57 4.64 -6.58
C ARG A 58 3.92 5.96 -5.90
N LYS A 59 3.45 6.20 -4.68
CA LYS A 59 3.78 7.40 -3.90
C LYS A 59 5.25 7.46 -3.51
N MET A 60 5.84 6.36 -3.05
CA MET A 60 7.27 6.29 -2.76
C MET A 60 8.11 6.72 -3.98
N LEU A 61 7.79 6.20 -5.18
CA LEU A 61 8.49 6.58 -6.41
C LEU A 61 8.27 8.05 -6.78
N ALA A 62 7.04 8.56 -6.65
CA ALA A 62 6.73 9.96 -6.91
C ALA A 62 7.48 10.91 -5.96
N HIS A 63 7.55 10.56 -4.68
CA HIS A 63 8.30 11.32 -3.66
C HIS A 63 9.80 11.29 -3.94
N GLY A 64 10.37 10.11 -4.22
CA GLY A 64 11.79 9.98 -4.58
C GLY A 64 12.15 10.85 -5.80
N ASN A 65 11.38 10.75 -6.87
CA ASN A 65 11.58 11.58 -8.07
C ASN A 65 11.46 13.08 -7.77
N THR A 66 10.49 13.47 -6.93
CA THR A 66 10.28 14.86 -6.54
C THR A 66 11.46 15.39 -5.74
N ARG A 67 11.94 14.65 -4.73
CA ARG A 67 13.13 14.98 -3.94
C ARG A 67 14.35 15.15 -4.83
N ASP A 68 14.62 14.18 -5.69
CA ASP A 68 15.83 14.16 -6.51
C ASP A 68 15.80 15.29 -7.57
N THR A 69 14.62 15.58 -8.12
CA THR A 69 14.40 16.73 -9.00
C THR A 69 14.58 18.05 -8.26
N ALA A 70 14.02 18.18 -7.05
CA ALA A 70 14.13 19.39 -6.24
C ALA A 70 15.58 19.65 -5.82
N TRP A 71 16.31 18.59 -5.47
CA TRP A 71 17.73 18.67 -5.13
C TRP A 71 18.59 19.11 -6.31
N SER A 72 18.41 18.47 -7.47
CA SER A 72 19.18 18.82 -8.67
C SER A 72 18.93 20.25 -9.13
N ARG A 73 17.69 20.76 -8.99
CA ARG A 73 17.32 22.15 -9.28
C ARG A 73 17.65 23.14 -8.16
N ARG A 74 18.04 22.65 -6.98
CA ARG A 74 18.22 23.44 -5.75
C ARG A 74 17.00 24.29 -5.40
N GLN A 75 15.81 23.77 -5.69
CA GLN A 75 14.56 24.49 -5.58
C GLN A 75 13.41 23.53 -5.30
N VAL A 76 12.54 23.89 -4.36
CA VAL A 76 11.30 23.15 -4.10
C VAL A 76 10.29 23.38 -5.25
N PRO A 77 9.55 22.36 -5.70
CA PRO A 77 8.58 22.52 -6.79
C PRO A 77 7.50 23.57 -6.48
N SER A 78 7.16 24.37 -7.49
CA SER A 78 6.04 25.32 -7.44
C SER A 78 4.73 24.55 -7.23
N GLY A 79 4.13 24.67 -6.05
CA GLY A 79 2.94 23.91 -5.66
C GLY A 79 3.03 23.29 -4.26
N PHE A 80 4.23 23.16 -3.70
CA PHE A 80 4.41 22.87 -2.27
C PHE A 80 4.32 24.18 -1.48
N SER A 81 3.20 24.39 -0.77
CA SER A 81 3.10 25.53 0.15
C SER A 81 3.94 25.26 1.41
N PRO A 82 4.36 26.32 2.14
CA PRO A 82 4.94 26.16 3.47
C PRO A 82 4.09 25.31 4.42
N GLU A 83 2.76 25.35 4.28
CA GLU A 83 1.83 24.54 5.08
C GLU A 83 1.88 23.06 4.72
N ALA A 84 2.25 22.69 3.49
CA ALA A 84 2.49 21.29 3.13
C ALA A 84 3.65 20.66 3.92
N PHE A 85 4.46 21.49 4.59
CA PHE A 85 5.51 21.07 5.51
C PHE A 85 5.08 21.12 6.98
N ASP A 86 3.82 21.41 7.31
CA ASP A 86 3.31 21.33 8.68
C ASP A 86 2.85 19.87 8.96
N PRO A 87 3.37 19.21 10.01
CA PRO A 87 2.89 17.89 10.43
C PRO A 87 1.37 17.78 10.63
N GLY A 88 0.70 18.91 10.94
CA GLY A 88 -0.76 18.98 11.10
C GLY A 88 -1.56 19.00 9.78
N HIS A 89 -0.95 19.45 8.68
CA HIS A 89 -1.54 19.48 7.34
C HIS A 89 -1.24 18.17 6.61
N GLN A 90 -1.84 17.08 7.09
CA GLN A 90 -1.82 15.84 6.33
C GLN A 90 -2.76 15.96 5.13
N ASP A 91 -2.19 15.88 3.93
CA ASP A 91 -2.93 15.74 2.67
C ASP A 91 -4.00 14.64 2.80
N GLU A 92 -5.21 14.94 2.35
CA GLU A 92 -6.33 13.99 2.30
C GLU A 92 -5.92 12.69 1.58
N GLN A 93 -5.08 12.81 0.54
CA GLN A 93 -4.53 11.65 -0.17
C GLN A 93 -3.55 10.84 0.68
N TYR A 94 -2.79 11.45 1.59
CA TYR A 94 -1.92 10.72 2.51
C TYR A 94 -2.77 9.90 3.50
N ARG A 95 -3.78 10.53 4.10
CA ARG A 95 -4.70 9.88 5.05
C ARG A 95 -5.42 8.69 4.42
N LEU A 96 -5.85 8.83 3.16
CA LEU A 96 -6.52 7.76 2.42
C LEU A 96 -5.59 6.55 2.21
N VAL A 97 -4.33 6.77 1.85
CA VAL A 97 -3.35 5.68 1.66
C VAL A 97 -3.03 5.00 3.00
N VAL A 98 -2.77 5.77 4.06
CA VAL A 98 -2.55 5.22 5.40
C VAL A 98 -3.75 4.37 5.84
N THR A 99 -4.97 4.87 5.64
CA THR A 99 -6.20 4.14 5.99
C THR A 99 -6.30 2.83 5.21
N LYS A 100 -6.04 2.83 3.89
CA LYS A 100 -6.02 1.60 3.08
C LYS A 100 -4.97 0.61 3.58
N LEU A 101 -3.77 1.07 3.91
CA LEU A 101 -2.71 0.23 4.45
C LEU A 101 -3.10 -0.37 5.81
N MET A 102 -3.68 0.43 6.71
CA MET A 102 -4.15 -0.04 8.02
C MET A 102 -5.24 -1.12 7.90
N LEU A 103 -6.14 -0.99 6.94
CA LEU A 103 -7.24 -1.93 6.75
C LEU A 103 -6.82 -3.25 6.10
N TYR A 104 -5.84 -3.22 5.19
CA TYR A 104 -5.58 -4.36 4.30
C TYR A 104 -4.14 -4.90 4.35
N THR A 105 -3.24 -4.26 5.09
CA THR A 105 -1.81 -4.63 5.14
C THR A 105 -1.30 -4.85 6.57
N THR A 106 0.01 -4.73 6.79
CA THR A 106 0.64 -5.01 8.09
C THR A 106 1.03 -3.71 8.80
N PRO A 107 1.07 -3.69 10.15
CA PRO A 107 1.48 -2.50 10.91
C PRO A 107 2.88 -2.00 10.52
N GLU A 108 3.80 -2.91 10.21
CA GLU A 108 5.18 -2.59 9.82
C GLU A 108 5.21 -1.82 8.50
N LEU A 109 4.35 -2.17 7.53
CA LEU A 109 4.22 -1.42 6.28
C LEU A 109 3.62 -0.03 6.51
N VAL A 110 2.62 0.08 7.39
CA VAL A 110 2.02 1.38 7.76
C VAL A 110 3.07 2.30 8.40
N GLN A 111 3.88 1.75 9.30
CA GLN A 111 4.96 2.48 9.96
C GLN A 111 6.02 2.91 8.95
N ALA A 112 6.53 1.99 8.13
CA ALA A 112 7.54 2.29 7.12
C ALA A 112 7.07 3.35 6.11
N TYR A 113 5.79 3.31 5.73
CA TYR A 113 5.19 4.32 4.86
C TYR A 113 5.13 5.70 5.53
N SER A 114 4.75 5.74 6.80
CA SER A 114 4.67 6.98 7.57
C SER A 114 6.06 7.61 7.74
N GLU A 115 7.07 6.79 8.07
CA GLU A 115 8.47 7.23 8.20
C GLU A 115 9.06 7.71 6.87
N SER A 116 8.82 7.02 5.75
CA SER A 116 9.24 7.48 4.42
C SER A 116 8.61 8.82 4.06
N ASN A 117 7.32 9.01 4.35
CA ASN A 117 6.64 10.28 4.10
C ASN A 117 7.20 11.43 4.96
N GLU A 118 7.44 11.18 6.25
CA GLU A 118 8.04 12.18 7.15
C GLU A 118 9.45 12.57 6.69
N ALA A 119 10.28 11.58 6.35
CA ALA A 119 11.63 11.82 5.87
C ALA A 119 11.64 12.56 4.51
N PHE A 120 10.70 12.24 3.62
CA PHE A 120 10.49 12.99 2.38
C PHE A 120 10.19 14.46 2.64
N LEU A 121 9.23 14.78 3.52
CA LEU A 121 8.94 16.17 3.90
C LEU A 121 10.15 16.85 4.55
N GLY A 122 10.90 16.12 5.39
CA GLY A 122 12.17 16.57 5.96
C GLY A 122 13.18 16.97 4.88
N SER A 123 13.33 16.15 3.84
CA SER A 123 14.22 16.44 2.71
C SER A 123 13.82 17.71 1.96
N LEU A 124 12.52 17.93 1.72
CA LEU A 124 12.04 19.14 1.07
C LEU A 124 12.23 20.39 1.94
N ARG A 125 12.04 20.30 3.27
CA ARG A 125 12.36 21.39 4.21
C ARG A 125 13.86 21.72 4.16
N GLY A 126 14.71 20.72 4.09
CA GLY A 126 16.16 20.89 3.92
C GLY A 126 16.49 21.64 2.62
N ILE A 127 15.90 21.22 1.50
CA ILE A 127 16.06 21.88 0.20
C ILE A 127 15.54 23.32 0.23
N LEU A 128 14.40 23.58 0.86
CA LEU A 128 13.85 24.93 1.01
C LEU A 128 14.81 25.84 1.79
N ARG A 129 15.39 25.34 2.89
CA ARG A 129 16.37 26.09 3.68
C ARG A 129 17.61 26.43 2.85
N MET A 130 18.10 25.47 2.06
CA MET A 130 19.20 25.72 1.12
C MET A 130 18.81 26.76 0.08
N GLN A 131 17.63 26.65 -0.54
CA GLN A 131 17.13 27.60 -1.52
C GLN A 131 17.07 29.03 -0.95
N THR A 132 16.54 29.20 0.26
CA THR A 132 16.50 30.49 0.95
C THR A 132 17.90 31.04 1.24
N ALA A 133 18.84 30.19 1.68
CA ALA A 133 20.22 30.60 1.91
C ALA A 133 20.94 31.03 0.63
N LEU A 134 20.66 30.37 -0.50
CA LEU A 134 21.20 30.74 -1.82
C LEU A 134 20.59 32.04 -2.37
N ALA A 135 19.36 32.36 -1.98
CA ALA A 135 18.67 33.58 -2.38
C ALA A 135 19.04 34.82 -1.54
N ASP A 136 19.81 34.65 -0.45
CA ASP A 136 20.20 35.75 0.44
C ASP A 136 21.20 36.72 -0.23
N THR A 137 20.68 37.86 -0.69
CA THR A 137 21.47 38.94 -1.30
C THR A 137 21.74 40.06 -0.28
N GLY A 138 22.72 39.84 0.60
CA GLY A 138 23.19 40.85 1.56
C GLY A 138 24.40 41.68 1.06
N PRO A 139 24.80 42.73 1.79
CA PRO A 139 25.97 43.56 1.46
C PRO A 139 27.27 42.74 1.42
N GLU A 140 28.28 43.17 0.65
CA GLU A 140 29.50 42.37 0.43
C GLU A 140 30.30 42.11 1.72
N SER A 141 30.21 43.01 2.71
CA SER A 141 30.76 42.82 4.05
C SER A 141 30.29 41.53 4.73
N ASP A 142 29.08 41.06 4.40
CA ASP A 142 28.43 39.89 5.00
C ASP A 142 28.78 38.58 4.27
N ARG A 143 29.55 38.63 3.17
CA ARG A 143 29.83 37.47 2.32
C ARG A 143 30.38 36.25 3.08
N PRO A 144 31.32 36.37 4.03
CA PRO A 144 31.79 35.22 4.80
C PRO A 144 30.69 34.58 5.66
N ARG A 145 29.79 35.39 6.24
CA ARG A 145 28.65 34.90 7.02
C ARG A 145 27.65 34.18 6.14
N ARG A 146 27.32 34.75 4.97
CA ARG A 146 26.41 34.11 4.00
C ARG A 146 26.96 32.78 3.48
N GLN A 147 28.25 32.72 3.16
CA GLN A 147 28.87 31.47 2.71
C GLN A 147 28.80 30.37 3.78
N ARG A 148 29.03 30.71 5.06
CA ARG A 148 28.83 29.77 6.17
C ARG A 148 27.40 29.28 6.25
N ASN A 149 26.42 30.17 6.16
CA ASN A 149 25.00 29.81 6.18
C ASN A 149 24.62 28.87 5.01
N ILE A 150 25.15 29.14 3.81
CA ILE A 150 24.95 28.27 2.64
C ILE A 150 25.54 26.90 2.90
N ASN A 151 26.79 26.81 3.39
CA ASN A 151 27.44 25.53 3.66
C ASN A 151 26.65 24.70 4.67
N THR A 152 26.23 25.32 5.79
CA THR A 152 25.39 24.64 6.80
C THR A 152 24.05 24.20 6.21
N ALA A 153 23.40 25.02 5.38
CA ALA A 153 22.13 24.65 4.76
C ALA A 153 22.28 23.49 3.76
N VAL A 154 23.39 23.44 3.02
CA VAL A 154 23.73 22.34 2.11
C VAL A 154 23.97 21.04 2.89
N GLU A 155 24.73 21.10 3.99
CA GLU A 155 24.98 19.94 4.86
C GLU A 155 23.66 19.36 5.41
N VAL A 156 22.80 20.22 5.97
CA VAL A 156 21.48 19.81 6.49
C VAL A 156 20.60 19.21 5.40
N ALA A 157 20.55 19.83 4.21
CA ALA A 157 19.77 19.31 3.09
C ALA A 157 20.29 17.94 2.62
N THR A 158 21.61 17.78 2.56
CA THR A 158 22.26 16.53 2.16
C THR A 158 21.91 15.40 3.13
N GLN A 159 22.04 15.66 4.45
CA GLN A 159 21.67 14.68 5.46
C GLN A 159 20.20 14.27 5.36
N ALA A 160 19.29 15.24 5.23
CA ALA A 160 17.85 14.96 5.13
C ALA A 160 17.49 14.16 3.87
N ILE A 161 18.21 14.35 2.76
CA ILE A 161 18.04 13.56 1.53
C ILE A 161 18.48 12.11 1.75
N GLU A 162 19.62 11.89 2.38
CA GLU A 162 20.11 10.54 2.66
C GLU A 162 19.20 9.80 3.65
N GLU A 163 18.69 10.48 4.68
CA GLU A 163 17.68 9.93 5.59
C GLU A 163 16.39 9.55 4.84
N SER A 164 15.94 10.40 3.90
CA SER A 164 14.78 10.10 3.05
C SER A 164 15.02 8.87 2.16
N LYS A 165 16.20 8.74 1.54
CA LYS A 165 16.54 7.55 0.73
C LYS A 165 16.56 6.28 1.58
N ALA A 166 17.18 6.35 2.76
CA ALA A 166 17.21 5.21 3.69
C ALA A 166 15.80 4.82 4.17
N ALA A 167 14.90 5.78 4.35
CA ALA A 167 13.49 5.51 4.67
C ALA A 167 12.76 4.85 3.48
N ASP A 168 13.00 5.29 2.24
CA ASP A 168 12.46 4.66 1.04
C ASP A 168 12.95 3.21 0.88
N GLU A 169 14.20 2.92 1.19
CA GLU A 169 14.74 1.56 1.19
C GLU A 169 14.04 0.65 2.20
N ARG A 170 13.78 1.16 3.41
CA ARG A 170 13.01 0.46 4.45
C ARG A 170 11.56 0.22 4.01
N LEU A 171 10.92 1.22 3.40
CA LEU A 171 9.58 1.07 2.82
C LEU A 171 9.58 0.02 1.69
N ALA A 172 10.57 0.05 0.79
CA ALA A 172 10.69 -0.93 -0.27
C ALA A 172 10.87 -2.36 0.27
N ALA A 173 11.62 -2.54 1.36
CA ALA A 173 11.74 -3.83 2.04
C ALA A 173 10.39 -4.29 2.62
N ALA A 174 9.68 -3.41 3.33
CA ALA A 174 8.36 -3.72 3.90
C ALA A 174 7.32 -4.05 2.82
N LEU A 175 7.34 -3.35 1.68
CA LEU A 175 6.48 -3.64 0.52
C LEU A 175 6.74 -5.04 -0.05
N ARG A 176 8.02 -5.43 -0.18
CA ARG A 176 8.39 -6.79 -0.63
C ARG A 176 7.90 -7.85 0.34
N GLU A 177 8.08 -7.64 1.64
CA GLU A 177 7.60 -8.59 2.66
C GLU A 177 6.07 -8.69 2.66
N ALA A 178 5.37 -7.57 2.56
CA ALA A 178 3.92 -7.55 2.45
C ALA A 178 3.42 -8.27 1.18
N ALA A 179 4.17 -8.20 0.07
CA ALA A 179 3.85 -8.93 -1.15
C ALA A 179 4.11 -10.44 -1.03
N THR A 180 5.20 -10.87 -0.39
CA THR A 180 5.54 -12.30 -0.23
C THR A 180 4.60 -13.02 0.75
N LEU A 181 4.19 -12.37 1.85
CA LEU A 181 3.19 -12.92 2.77
C LEU A 181 1.86 -13.24 2.08
N ALA A 182 1.49 -12.47 1.05
CA ALA A 182 0.30 -12.74 0.24
C ALA A 182 0.48 -14.00 -0.63
N ALA A 183 1.66 -14.20 -1.22
CA ALA A 183 1.96 -15.37 -2.03
C ALA A 183 1.95 -16.68 -1.21
N THR A 184 2.46 -16.65 0.03
CA THR A 184 2.56 -17.83 0.90
C THR A 184 1.18 -18.30 1.41
N ARG A 185 0.26 -17.37 1.74
CA ARG A 185 -1.12 -17.73 2.11
C ARG A 185 -1.87 -18.43 0.95
N ARG A 186 -1.61 -18.02 -0.29
CA ARG A 186 -2.22 -18.62 -1.48
C ARG A 186 -1.75 -20.07 -1.69
N ARG A 187 -0.44 -20.33 -1.60
CA ARG A 187 0.13 -21.68 -1.75
C ARG A 187 -0.38 -22.68 -0.72
N ARG A 188 -0.64 -22.25 0.52
CA ARG A 188 -1.10 -23.15 1.60
C ARG A 188 -2.56 -23.59 1.45
N ARG A 189 -3.34 -22.93 0.58
CA ARG A 189 -4.78 -23.17 0.37
C ARG A 189 -5.12 -23.88 -0.94
N GLU A 190 -4.15 -24.08 -1.83
CA GLU A 190 -4.32 -24.97 -2.98
C GLU A 190 -4.08 -26.42 -2.51
N PRO A 191 -5.08 -27.32 -2.53
CA PRO A 191 -4.80 -28.74 -2.39
C PRO A 191 -3.90 -29.17 -3.55
N ALA A 192 -2.83 -29.92 -3.24
CA ALA A 192 -2.00 -30.55 -4.25
C ALA A 192 -2.92 -31.31 -5.22
N ARG A 193 -2.85 -30.94 -6.51
CA ARG A 193 -3.55 -31.64 -7.58
C ARG A 193 -2.93 -33.00 -7.81
#